data_AF-M7TRW6-F1
#
_entry.id   AF-M7TRW6-F1
#
_cell.length_a   1.000
_cell.length_b   1.000
_cell.length_c   1.000
_cell.angle_alpha   90.00
_cell.angle_beta   90.00
_cell.angle_gamma   90.00
#
_symmetry.space_group_name_H-M   'P 1'
#
loop_
_entity.id
_entity.type
_entity.pdbx_description
1 polymer ?
#
loop_
_entity_poly.entity_id
_entity_poly.type
_entity_poly.pdbx_seq_one_letter_code
_entity_poly.pdbx_strand_id
1 'polypeptide(L)'
;MSDLNGMVDPKIFEDLQTKIDEDAEVRDQLKAILQTLERQCRNAQSVLSRAHSTPASHLQPVLVSAENAIKEEAESIQKLASIASNHPYYKYNGIWTRDVQNVIFAILLCGWLGGLNKDGKPAQSGRLLTIEEVGEILQVPVNLKDRDAFHISIEEYLLSLISLIEELSRLAINSVTLGDYHRPLQISQFVKDLHAGFQILNLKNDVLRRRSDGIKYNVKKIEDIVYISKLTTPEMPLIDPITMSGISPVSGDTSKSKSFPTEFLSSDMARIITHIQPAILLSAYYFRFNALVADPVHTLLHSLLPVALLQVVYAVVCLPAAGSNMAKKLKPGEKRKGLEGGEYNHKIFTTIFALILTATTVPAVTALQILFGAPFTTHIEHTLLSSAHISLLALFPLFYIHGVDSVRWLEVASLYAPIDEVFGAAFGCALGAWLGAVPIPLDWDREWQKWPVTVVTGAFGGYVVGKFIGGFAGLRGKRIELE
;
A
#
# COMPACT_ATOMS: atom_id res chain seq x y z
N MET A 1 -14.94 67.08 23.01
CA MET A 1 -14.22 66.23 22.06
C MET A 1 -13.42 65.25 22.88
N SER A 2 -14.06 64.18 23.35
CA SER A 2 -13.46 63.15 24.19
C SER A 2 -14.20 61.85 23.92
N ASP A 3 -13.43 60.77 23.86
CA ASP A 3 -13.86 59.37 23.98
C ASP A 3 -14.41 58.67 22.73
N LEU A 4 -13.53 58.50 21.73
CA LEU A 4 -13.65 57.44 20.71
C LEU A 4 -12.35 56.64 20.55
N ASN A 5 -11.53 56.54 21.60
CA ASN A 5 -10.51 55.49 21.67
C ASN A 5 -11.20 54.23 22.19
N GLY A 6 -11.54 53.31 21.29
CA GLY A 6 -11.97 51.96 21.67
C GLY A 6 -10.96 51.30 22.62
N MET A 7 -11.38 50.29 23.38
CA MET A 7 -10.54 49.57 24.36
C MET A 7 -9.22 49.00 23.80
N VAL A 8 -9.01 49.00 22.49
CA VAL A 8 -7.81 48.51 21.81
C VAL A 8 -7.30 49.57 20.83
N ASP A 9 -6.00 49.85 20.86
CA ASP A 9 -5.33 50.75 19.92
C ASP A 9 -5.20 50.09 18.53
N PRO A 10 -5.80 50.67 17.46
CA PRO A 10 -5.70 50.15 16.10
C PRO A 10 -4.25 49.98 15.60
N LYS A 11 -3.29 50.76 16.11
CA LYS A 11 -1.87 50.65 15.75
C LYS A 11 -1.27 49.29 16.04
N ILE A 12 -1.79 48.58 17.05
CA ILE A 12 -1.35 47.21 17.36
C ILE A 12 -1.58 46.29 16.16
N PHE A 13 -2.72 46.45 15.46
CA PHE A 13 -3.04 45.64 14.28
C PHE A 13 -2.25 46.08 13.05
N GLU A 14 -1.94 47.37 12.91
CA GLU A 14 -1.06 47.88 11.83
C GLU A 14 0.37 47.35 11.97
N ASP A 15 0.92 47.35 13.19
CA ASP A 15 2.24 46.77 13.50
C ASP A 15 2.27 45.24 13.28
N LEU A 16 1.18 44.55 13.64
CA LEU A 16 1.04 43.11 13.38
C LEU A 16 0.93 42.81 11.88
N GLN A 17 0.18 43.61 11.13
CA GLN A 17 0.07 43.46 9.67
C GLN A 17 1.44 43.63 9.00
N THR A 18 2.23 44.62 9.42
CA THR A 18 3.59 44.83 8.89
C THR A 18 4.48 43.60 9.11
N LYS A 19 4.44 43.00 10.31
CA LYS A 19 5.19 41.77 10.60
C LYS A 19 4.70 40.56 9.79
N ILE A 20 3.40 40.48 9.50
CA ILE A 20 2.82 39.43 8.65
C ILE A 20 3.30 39.62 7.21
N ASP A 21 3.34 40.86 6.72
CA ASP A 21 3.78 41.18 5.36
C ASP A 21 5.28 40.89 5.18
N GLU A 22 6.12 41.22 6.18
CA GLU A 22 7.54 40.84 6.21
C GLU A 22 7.75 39.31 6.20
N ASP A 23 6.95 38.56 6.98
CA ASP A 23 6.99 37.09 6.98
C ASP A 23 6.59 36.51 5.61
N ALA A 24 5.57 37.10 4.98
CA ALA A 24 5.10 36.70 3.66
C ALA A 24 6.16 36.96 2.59
N GLU A 25 6.83 38.12 2.62
CA GLU A 25 7.90 38.47 1.69
C GLU A 25 9.06 37.46 1.76
N VAL A 26 9.50 37.11 2.98
CA VAL A 26 10.56 36.10 3.18
C VAL A 26 10.13 34.75 2.60
N ARG A 27 8.89 34.32 2.85
CA ARG A 27 8.37 33.05 2.29
C ARG A 27 8.35 33.06 0.78
N ASP A 28 7.99 34.17 0.15
CA ASP A 28 7.91 34.29 -1.29
C ASP A 28 9.30 34.29 -1.94
N GLN A 29 10.27 34.97 -1.33
CA GLN A 29 11.69 34.91 -1.75
C GLN A 29 12.23 33.47 -1.68
N LEU A 30 12.00 32.76 -0.57
CA LEU A 30 12.42 31.37 -0.42
C LEU A 30 11.75 30.45 -1.45
N LYS A 31 10.44 30.58 -1.64
CA LYS A 31 9.69 29.79 -2.64
C LYS A 31 10.19 30.02 -4.07
N ALA A 32 10.57 31.24 -4.43
CA ALA A 32 11.09 31.53 -5.76
C ALA A 32 12.40 30.76 -6.05
N ILE A 33 13.29 30.66 -5.07
CA ILE A 33 14.50 29.85 -5.17
C ILE A 33 14.14 28.36 -5.25
N LEU A 34 13.22 27.90 -4.41
CA LEU A 34 12.81 26.50 -4.37
C LEU A 34 12.12 26.03 -5.65
N GLN A 35 11.34 26.88 -6.33
CA GLN A 35 10.78 26.53 -7.66
C GLN A 35 11.87 26.24 -8.70
N THR A 36 13.00 26.95 -8.62
CA THR A 36 14.16 26.68 -9.49
C THR A 36 14.84 25.39 -9.06
N LEU A 37 15.05 25.20 -7.76
CA LEU A 37 15.66 23.99 -7.21
C LEU A 37 14.84 22.74 -7.54
N GLU A 38 13.52 22.78 -7.41
CA GLU A 38 12.61 21.66 -7.70
C GLU A 38 12.73 21.22 -9.17
N ARG A 39 12.87 22.17 -10.10
CA ARG A 39 13.14 21.87 -11.52
C ARG A 39 14.51 21.22 -11.71
N GLN A 40 15.53 21.69 -10.99
CA GLN A 40 16.87 21.10 -11.02
C GLN A 40 16.85 19.67 -10.45
N CYS A 41 16.16 19.43 -9.33
CA CYS A 41 15.96 18.10 -8.74
C CYS A 41 15.30 17.12 -9.70
N ARG A 42 14.24 17.53 -10.42
CA ARG A 42 13.64 16.69 -11.46
C ARG A 42 14.61 16.36 -12.57
N ASN A 43 15.45 17.32 -12.99
CA ASN A 43 16.48 17.08 -14.01
C ASN A 43 17.54 16.10 -13.52
N ALA A 44 18.13 16.32 -12.34
CA ALA A 44 19.12 15.44 -11.75
C ALA A 44 18.58 14.01 -11.57
N GLN A 45 17.36 13.87 -11.06
CA GLN A 45 16.68 12.58 -10.93
C GLN A 45 16.45 11.91 -12.29
N SER A 46 16.04 12.67 -13.32
CA SER A 46 15.89 12.15 -14.68
C SER A 46 17.21 11.64 -15.23
N VAL A 47 18.32 12.35 -14.99
CA VAL A 47 19.66 11.92 -15.43
C VAL A 47 20.07 10.65 -14.70
N LEU A 48 19.95 10.62 -13.36
CA LEU A 48 20.31 9.47 -12.54
C LEU A 48 19.45 8.23 -12.84
N SER A 49 18.18 8.41 -13.25
CA SER A 49 17.32 7.29 -13.62
C SER A 49 17.84 6.48 -14.81
N ARG A 50 18.66 7.10 -15.68
CA ARG A 50 19.32 6.41 -16.81
C ARG A 50 20.33 5.35 -16.34
N ALA A 51 20.79 5.41 -15.09
CA ALA A 51 21.64 4.36 -14.51
C ALA A 51 20.94 3.00 -14.47
N HIS A 52 19.61 2.97 -14.41
CA HIS A 52 18.82 1.72 -14.41
C HIS A 52 18.84 0.98 -15.75
N SER A 53 19.04 1.69 -16.86
CA SER A 53 19.08 1.13 -18.21
C SER A 53 20.50 1.02 -18.79
N THR A 54 21.51 1.41 -18.03
CA THR A 54 22.90 1.50 -18.51
C THR A 54 23.78 0.47 -17.82
N PRO A 55 24.48 -0.40 -18.58
CA PRO A 55 25.44 -1.34 -18.00
C PRO A 55 26.56 -0.62 -17.25
N ALA A 56 27.15 -1.28 -16.25
CA ALA A 56 28.21 -0.71 -15.41
C ALA A 56 29.39 -0.10 -16.18
N SER A 57 29.76 -0.72 -17.31
CA SER A 57 30.84 -0.26 -18.19
C SER A 57 30.60 1.07 -18.89
N HIS A 58 29.34 1.49 -19.05
CA HIS A 58 28.95 2.70 -19.77
C HIS A 58 28.36 3.77 -18.85
N LEU A 59 28.58 3.66 -17.54
CA LEU A 59 27.97 4.54 -16.55
C LEU A 59 28.62 5.93 -16.49
N GLN A 60 29.89 6.06 -16.92
CA GLN A 60 30.67 7.29 -16.79
C GLN A 60 30.01 8.56 -17.39
N PRO A 61 29.43 8.54 -18.61
CA PRO A 61 28.79 9.73 -19.17
C PRO A 61 27.53 10.15 -18.39
N VAL A 62 26.83 9.18 -17.78
CA VAL A 62 25.67 9.45 -16.92
C VAL A 62 26.13 10.13 -15.63
N LEU A 63 27.22 9.66 -15.03
CA LEU A 63 27.80 10.26 -13.83
C LEU A 63 28.25 11.71 -14.08
N VAL A 64 28.97 11.97 -15.17
CA VAL A 64 29.40 13.34 -15.52
C VAL A 64 28.19 14.26 -15.71
N SER A 65 27.13 13.77 -16.33
CA SER A 65 25.88 14.54 -16.50
C SER A 65 25.19 14.80 -15.15
N ALA A 66 25.19 13.81 -14.25
CA ALA A 66 24.60 13.94 -12.92
C ALA A 66 25.41 14.90 -12.04
N GLU A 67 26.75 14.85 -12.10
CA GLU A 67 27.64 15.77 -11.37
C GLU A 67 27.42 17.23 -11.80
N ASN A 68 27.23 17.47 -13.10
CA ASN A 68 26.88 18.81 -13.60
C ASN A 68 25.52 19.28 -13.07
N ALA A 69 24.51 18.41 -13.06
CA ALA A 69 23.19 18.75 -12.53
C ALA A 69 23.25 19.02 -11.01
N ILE A 70 23.99 18.22 -10.25
CA ILE A 70 24.21 18.41 -8.81
C ILE A 70 24.93 19.71 -8.52
N LYS A 71 25.88 20.12 -9.38
CA LYS A 71 26.55 21.42 -9.25
C LYS A 71 25.56 22.58 -9.38
N GLU A 72 24.62 22.51 -10.32
CA GLU A 72 23.56 23.52 -10.46
C GLU A 72 22.63 23.56 -9.23
N GLU A 73 22.32 22.40 -8.65
CA GLU A 73 21.57 22.32 -7.39
C GLU A 73 22.34 22.95 -6.22
N ALA A 74 23.65 22.68 -6.13
CA ALA A 74 24.52 23.23 -5.09
C ALA A 74 24.54 24.76 -5.14
N GLU A 75 24.60 25.37 -6.32
CA GLU A 75 24.53 26.83 -6.48
C GLU A 75 23.19 27.41 -5.98
N SER A 76 22.07 26.73 -6.25
CA SER A 76 20.75 27.13 -5.74
C SER A 76 20.63 26.96 -4.23
N ILE A 77 21.19 25.89 -3.67
CA ILE A 77 21.27 25.66 -2.22
C ILE A 77 22.12 26.72 -1.53
N GLN A 78 23.23 27.16 -2.12
CA GLN A 78 24.05 28.26 -1.58
C GLN A 78 23.29 29.59 -1.57
N LYS A 79 22.52 29.88 -2.62
CA LYS A 79 21.62 31.05 -2.66
C LYS A 79 20.56 30.96 -1.56
N LEU A 80 19.93 29.79 -1.42
CA LEU A 80 18.97 29.53 -0.34
C LEU A 80 19.61 29.75 1.03
N ALA A 81 20.81 29.21 1.25
CA ALA A 81 21.55 29.32 2.51
C ALA A 81 21.86 30.78 2.87
N SER A 82 22.21 31.62 1.88
CA SER A 82 22.52 33.03 2.08
C SER A 82 21.32 33.85 2.57
N ILE A 83 20.10 33.52 2.11
CA ILE A 83 18.87 34.19 2.53
C ILE A 83 18.36 33.58 3.84
N ALA A 84 18.26 32.26 3.90
CA ALA A 84 17.72 31.53 5.04
C ALA A 84 18.52 31.74 6.33
N SER A 85 19.84 31.97 6.24
CA SER A 85 20.68 32.23 7.43
C SER A 85 20.39 33.58 8.11
N ASN A 86 19.67 34.50 7.46
CA ASN A 86 19.26 35.77 8.07
C ASN A 86 17.97 35.64 8.89
N HIS A 87 17.34 34.46 8.90
CA HIS A 87 16.04 34.22 9.51
C HIS A 87 16.08 32.98 10.42
N PRO A 88 15.12 32.85 11.36
CA PRO A 88 15.10 31.69 12.26
C PRO A 88 14.92 30.37 11.51
N TYR A 89 15.86 29.43 11.66
CA TYR A 89 15.90 28.20 10.86
C TYR A 89 14.64 27.36 11.02
N TYR A 90 14.26 27.03 12.26
CA TYR A 90 13.13 26.14 12.56
C TYR A 90 11.75 26.73 12.25
N LYS A 91 11.67 28.03 11.95
CA LYS A 91 10.43 28.67 11.50
C LYS A 91 10.12 28.35 10.04
N TYR A 92 11.16 28.21 9.21
CA TYR A 92 11.03 28.07 7.76
C TYR A 92 11.55 26.73 7.21
N ASN A 93 12.20 25.89 8.02
CA ASN A 93 12.79 24.62 7.57
C ASN A 93 11.82 23.73 6.77
N GLY A 94 10.57 23.61 7.24
CA GLY A 94 9.55 22.80 6.57
C GLY A 94 9.24 23.21 5.13
N ILE A 95 9.62 24.42 4.70
CA ILE A 95 9.44 24.90 3.33
C ILE A 95 10.43 24.23 2.37
N TRP A 96 11.70 24.04 2.78
CA TRP A 96 12.77 23.52 1.91
C TRP A 96 13.19 22.09 2.22
N THR A 97 12.79 21.53 3.37
CA THR A 97 13.24 20.20 3.83
C THR A 97 13.05 19.09 2.78
N ARG A 98 11.97 19.13 1.98
CA ARG A 98 11.76 18.13 0.92
C ARG A 98 12.76 18.27 -0.22
N ASP A 99 13.00 19.49 -0.69
CA ASP A 99 13.92 19.75 -1.79
C ASP A 99 15.37 19.46 -1.37
N VAL A 100 15.76 19.86 -0.16
CA VAL A 100 17.07 19.54 0.42
C VAL A 100 17.26 18.01 0.50
N GLN A 101 16.25 17.25 0.93
CA GLN A 101 16.33 15.78 0.91
C GLN A 101 16.53 15.21 -0.50
N ASN A 102 15.89 15.78 -1.53
CA ASN A 102 16.05 15.33 -2.91
C ASN A 102 17.47 15.59 -3.43
N VAL A 103 18.05 16.75 -3.11
CA VAL A 103 19.44 17.08 -3.47
C VAL A 103 20.42 16.14 -2.75
N ILE A 104 20.25 15.92 -1.45
CA ILE A 104 21.09 14.99 -0.68
C ILE A 104 20.98 13.58 -1.26
N PHE A 105 19.76 13.13 -1.59
CA PHE A 105 19.55 11.85 -2.27
C PHE A 105 20.28 11.76 -3.61
N ALA A 106 20.23 12.80 -4.45
CA ALA A 106 20.94 12.82 -5.73
C ALA A 106 22.46 12.69 -5.55
N ILE A 107 23.02 13.43 -4.59
CA ILE A 107 24.44 13.34 -4.20
C ILE A 107 24.80 11.93 -3.73
N LEU A 108 24.00 11.36 -2.83
CA LEU A 108 24.22 10.03 -2.27
C LEU A 108 24.17 8.93 -3.35
N LEU A 109 23.18 9.00 -4.26
CA LEU A 109 23.07 8.03 -5.34
C LEU A 109 24.22 8.18 -6.35
N CYS A 110 24.56 9.41 -6.73
CA CYS A 110 25.69 9.68 -7.63
C CYS A 110 27.02 9.18 -7.01
N GLY A 111 27.25 9.46 -5.73
CA GLY A 111 28.41 8.97 -4.98
C GLY A 111 28.46 7.46 -4.89
N TRP A 112 27.34 6.80 -4.59
CA TRP A 112 27.26 5.35 -4.51
C TRP A 112 27.55 4.68 -5.86
N LEU A 113 27.10 5.28 -6.97
CA LEU A 113 27.37 4.79 -8.33
C LEU A 113 28.84 4.97 -8.75
N GLY A 114 29.64 5.73 -8.00
CA GLY A 114 31.08 5.95 -8.24
C GLY A 114 31.42 7.34 -8.80
N GLY A 115 30.47 8.29 -8.80
CA GLY A 115 30.72 9.70 -9.09
C GLY A 115 31.20 10.48 -7.85
N LEU A 116 31.45 11.78 -8.02
CA LEU A 116 31.83 12.73 -6.94
C LEU A 116 33.11 12.34 -6.19
N ASN A 117 34.13 11.87 -6.92
CA ASN A 117 35.40 11.47 -6.33
C ASN A 117 36.22 12.67 -5.84
N LYS A 118 36.56 12.67 -4.53
CA LYS A 118 37.63 13.51 -3.96
C LYS A 118 38.94 12.72 -3.88
N ASP A 119 40.05 13.42 -4.14
CA ASP A 119 41.43 13.04 -3.80
C ASP A 119 42.05 11.83 -4.51
N GLY A 120 41.87 11.68 -5.83
CA GLY A 120 42.64 10.71 -6.62
C GLY A 120 42.49 9.23 -6.21
N LYS A 121 41.51 8.94 -5.34
CA LYS A 121 41.10 7.56 -5.01
C LYS A 121 40.29 7.01 -6.17
N PRO A 122 40.46 5.72 -6.52
CA PRO A 122 39.72 5.12 -7.62
C PRO A 122 38.21 5.23 -7.36
N ALA A 123 37.43 5.49 -8.42
CA ALA A 123 35.98 5.46 -8.41
C ALA A 123 35.50 4.08 -7.93
N GLN A 124 35.11 3.99 -6.66
CA GLN A 124 34.62 2.74 -6.07
C GLN A 124 33.11 2.86 -5.87
N SER A 125 32.36 2.11 -6.68
CA SER A 125 30.92 1.95 -6.44
C SER A 125 30.70 1.28 -5.09
N GLY A 126 29.63 1.67 -4.38
CA GLY A 126 29.27 1.09 -3.07
C GLY A 126 29.74 1.89 -1.85
N ARG A 127 30.35 3.08 -2.03
CA ARG A 127 30.72 3.97 -0.92
C ARG A 127 29.51 4.75 -0.41
N LEU A 128 29.40 4.86 0.91
CA LEU A 128 28.50 5.81 1.57
C LEU A 128 29.24 7.14 1.78
N LEU A 129 28.70 8.24 1.26
CA LEU A 129 29.19 9.58 1.56
C LEU A 129 28.70 10.01 2.95
N THR A 130 29.56 10.57 3.79
CA THR A 130 29.15 11.07 5.11
C THR A 130 28.39 12.38 5.00
N ILE A 131 27.67 12.76 6.07
CA ILE A 131 26.95 14.02 6.10
C ILE A 131 27.89 15.23 5.96
N GLU A 132 29.11 15.13 6.49
CA GLU A 132 30.16 16.14 6.35
C GLU A 132 30.61 16.27 4.89
N GLU A 133 30.82 15.16 4.18
CA GLU A 133 31.18 15.16 2.76
C GLU A 133 30.08 15.77 1.88
N VAL A 134 28.81 15.49 2.20
CA VAL A 134 27.66 16.12 1.54
C VAL A 134 27.64 17.63 1.79
N GLY A 135 27.90 18.05 3.04
CA GLY A 135 28.02 19.47 3.39
C GLY A 135 29.15 20.18 2.66
N GLU A 136 30.29 19.51 2.47
CA GLU A 136 31.42 20.04 1.69
C GLU A 136 31.10 20.17 0.20
N ILE A 137 30.37 19.22 -0.38
CA ILE A 137 29.93 19.28 -1.79
C ILE A 137 28.98 20.46 -2.00
N LEU A 138 28.05 20.68 -1.06
CA LEU A 138 27.09 21.78 -1.11
C LEU A 138 27.68 23.12 -0.64
N GLN A 139 28.85 23.11 0.01
CA GLN A 139 29.48 24.24 0.70
C GLN A 139 28.57 24.87 1.76
N VAL A 140 27.86 24.02 2.51
CA VAL A 140 26.91 24.41 3.55
C VAL A 140 27.29 23.73 4.87
N PRO A 141 27.21 24.42 6.01
CA PRO A 141 27.49 23.80 7.30
C PRO A 141 26.49 22.68 7.63
N VAL A 142 26.95 21.73 8.44
CA VAL A 142 26.16 20.55 8.83
C VAL A 142 25.88 20.61 10.31
N ASN A 143 24.63 20.35 10.70
CA ASN A 143 24.20 20.19 12.09
C ASN A 143 24.76 21.24 13.06
N LEU A 144 24.54 22.52 12.76
CA LEU A 144 24.98 23.62 13.62
C LEU A 144 24.23 23.59 14.96
N LYS A 145 24.96 23.85 16.04
CA LYS A 145 24.41 23.91 17.43
C LYS A 145 24.71 25.24 18.13
N ASP A 146 25.69 25.97 17.61
CA ASP A 146 26.27 27.19 18.14
C ASP A 146 25.56 28.45 17.65
N ARG A 147 24.96 28.43 16.47
CA ARG A 147 24.27 29.57 15.85
C ARG A 147 23.06 29.14 15.02
N ASP A 148 22.07 30.02 14.95
CA ASP A 148 20.86 29.85 14.13
C ASP A 148 21.15 30.32 12.70
N ALA A 149 21.55 29.38 11.85
CA ALA A 149 21.86 29.60 10.45
C ALA A 149 21.46 28.38 9.62
N PHE A 150 21.37 28.55 8.31
CA PHE A 150 21.04 27.44 7.41
C PHE A 150 22.10 26.35 7.50
N HIS A 151 21.66 25.13 7.78
CA HIS A 151 22.51 23.94 7.84
C HIS A 151 21.74 22.70 7.42
N ILE A 152 22.48 21.66 7.03
CA ILE A 152 21.90 20.35 6.75
C ILE A 152 21.67 19.64 8.08
N SER A 153 20.41 19.27 8.35
CA SER A 153 20.07 18.53 9.55
C SER A 153 20.39 17.04 9.42
N ILE A 154 20.63 16.37 10.55
CA ILE A 154 20.83 14.91 10.58
C ILE A 154 19.57 14.20 10.05
N GLU A 155 18.38 14.73 10.34
CA GLU A 155 17.12 14.14 9.92
C GLU A 155 16.96 14.13 8.39
N GLU A 156 17.27 15.24 7.72
CA GLU A 156 17.25 15.33 6.25
C GLU A 156 18.20 14.32 5.61
N TYR A 157 19.40 14.16 6.17
CA TYR A 157 20.37 13.17 5.70
C TYR A 157 19.86 11.73 5.88
N LEU A 158 19.34 11.38 7.07
CA LEU A 158 18.81 10.03 7.33
C LEU A 158 17.57 9.71 6.48
N LEU A 159 16.67 10.67 6.26
CA LEU A 159 15.51 10.49 5.38
C LEU A 159 15.94 10.27 3.92
N SER A 160 17.02 10.93 3.48
CA SER A 160 17.59 10.77 2.15
C SER A 160 18.25 9.40 1.97
N LEU A 161 18.88 8.85 3.02
CA LEU A 161 19.41 7.48 3.00
C LEU A 161 18.31 6.42 2.85
N ILE A 162 17.13 6.65 3.44
CA ILE A 162 16.00 5.73 3.25
C ILE A 162 15.56 5.75 1.78
N SER A 163 15.45 6.94 1.18
CA SER A 163 15.15 7.08 -0.25
C SER A 163 16.24 6.45 -1.14
N LEU A 164 17.52 6.52 -0.74
CA LEU A 164 18.62 5.81 -1.42
C LEU A 164 18.40 4.30 -1.40
N ILE A 165 18.04 3.71 -0.26
CA ILE A 165 17.77 2.27 -0.14
C ILE A 165 16.63 1.83 -1.06
N GLU A 166 15.55 2.62 -1.13
CA GLU A 166 14.42 2.36 -2.02
C GLU A 166 14.85 2.34 -3.49
N GLU A 167 15.70 3.30 -3.91
CA GLU A 167 16.18 3.39 -5.28
C GLU A 167 17.20 2.29 -5.62
N LEU A 168 18.10 1.95 -4.68
CA LEU A 168 19.03 0.84 -4.84
C LEU A 168 18.31 -0.51 -4.95
N SER A 169 17.20 -0.69 -4.24
CA SER A 169 16.35 -1.88 -4.39
C SER A 169 15.81 -2.03 -5.82
N ARG A 170 15.42 -0.91 -6.46
CA ARG A 170 15.01 -0.90 -7.87
C ARG A 170 16.19 -1.16 -8.80
N LEU A 171 17.33 -0.53 -8.52
CA LEU A 171 18.56 -0.70 -9.31
C LEU A 171 19.04 -2.15 -9.30
N ALA A 172 18.94 -2.85 -8.16
CA ALA A 172 19.32 -4.26 -8.05
C ALA A 172 18.54 -5.15 -9.05
N ILE A 173 17.23 -4.95 -9.18
CA ILE A 173 16.39 -5.69 -10.13
C ILE A 173 16.80 -5.40 -11.57
N ASN A 174 16.95 -4.12 -11.90
CA ASN A 174 17.28 -3.69 -13.24
C ASN A 174 18.69 -4.16 -13.65
N SER A 175 19.62 -4.23 -12.70
CA SER A 175 20.98 -4.74 -12.93
C SER A 175 20.98 -6.21 -13.31
N VAL A 176 20.17 -7.05 -12.65
CA VAL A 176 19.99 -8.45 -13.04
C VAL A 176 19.41 -8.56 -14.45
N THR A 177 18.47 -7.69 -14.80
CA THR A 177 17.86 -7.66 -16.14
C THR A 177 18.88 -7.29 -17.23
N LEU A 178 19.86 -6.45 -16.89
CA LEU A 178 21.00 -6.11 -17.74
C LEU A 178 22.13 -7.16 -17.73
N GLY A 179 21.98 -8.25 -16.98
CA GLY A 179 22.98 -9.33 -16.87
C GLY A 179 24.13 -9.05 -15.90
N ASP A 180 24.03 -8.02 -15.06
CA ASP A 180 24.99 -7.73 -13.98
C ASP A 180 24.52 -8.38 -12.67
N TYR A 181 25.14 -9.52 -12.34
CA TYR A 181 24.87 -10.29 -11.12
C TYR A 181 25.75 -9.89 -9.94
N HIS A 182 26.78 -9.07 -10.15
CA HIS A 182 27.69 -8.63 -9.09
C HIS A 182 27.10 -7.46 -8.31
N ARG A 183 26.52 -6.49 -9.02
CA ARG A 183 25.94 -5.28 -8.41
C ARG A 183 24.81 -5.57 -7.41
N PRO A 184 23.87 -6.51 -7.63
CA PRO A 184 22.87 -6.88 -6.63
C PRO A 184 23.48 -7.39 -5.31
N LEU A 185 24.60 -8.12 -5.38
CA LEU A 185 25.32 -8.60 -4.18
C LEU A 185 25.91 -7.41 -3.40
N GLN A 186 26.54 -6.47 -4.11
CA GLN A 186 27.06 -5.23 -3.49
C GLN A 186 25.94 -4.41 -2.85
N ILE A 187 24.82 -4.23 -3.56
CA ILE A 187 23.64 -3.53 -3.04
C ILE A 187 23.10 -4.24 -1.79
N SER A 188 23.01 -5.57 -1.81
CA SER A 188 22.53 -6.34 -0.66
C SER A 188 23.41 -6.13 0.57
N GLN A 189 24.73 -6.17 0.42
CA GLN A 189 25.64 -5.95 1.54
C GLN A 189 25.48 -4.52 2.08
N PHE A 190 25.52 -3.53 1.18
CA PHE A 190 25.40 -2.13 1.54
C PHE A 190 24.09 -1.80 2.28
N VAL A 191 22.96 -2.29 1.77
CA VAL A 191 21.64 -2.04 2.38
C VAL A 191 21.49 -2.74 3.73
N LYS A 192 22.10 -3.92 3.92
CA LYS A 192 22.14 -4.60 5.21
C LYS A 192 22.94 -3.82 6.25
N ASP A 193 24.10 -3.29 5.84
CA ASP A 193 24.95 -2.48 6.71
C ASP A 193 24.24 -1.17 7.11
N LEU A 194 23.55 -0.52 6.16
CA LEU A 194 22.70 0.63 6.46
C LEU A 194 21.56 0.26 7.41
N HIS A 195 20.84 -0.83 7.16
CA HIS A 195 19.74 -1.27 8.02
C HIS A 195 20.21 -1.55 9.46
N ALA A 196 21.36 -2.22 9.62
CA ALA A 196 21.98 -2.41 10.93
C ALA A 196 22.35 -1.07 11.59
N GLY A 197 22.87 -0.11 10.81
CA GLY A 197 23.12 1.26 11.27
C GLY A 197 21.86 1.95 11.80
N PHE A 198 20.74 1.86 11.08
CA PHE A 198 19.44 2.40 11.52
C PHE A 198 18.92 1.71 12.79
N GLN A 199 19.19 0.42 13.01
CA GLN A 199 18.80 -0.30 14.23
C GLN A 199 19.55 0.15 15.49
N ILE A 200 20.75 0.72 15.33
CA ILE A 200 21.52 1.29 16.45
C ILE A 200 20.90 2.62 16.92
N LEU A 201 20.21 3.33 16.02
CA LEU A 201 19.62 4.64 16.32
C LEU A 201 18.35 4.49 17.16
N ASN A 202 18.34 5.12 18.34
CA ASN A 202 17.14 5.19 19.17
C ASN A 202 16.20 6.30 18.68
N LEU A 203 15.45 6.01 17.61
CA LEU A 203 14.56 6.98 16.96
C LEU A 203 13.25 7.18 17.75
N LYS A 204 12.89 8.45 17.98
CA LYS A 204 11.59 8.83 18.54
C LYS A 204 10.45 8.49 17.57
N ASN A 205 9.22 8.39 18.06
CA ASN A 205 8.02 8.12 17.25
C ASN A 205 7.69 9.28 16.31
N ASP A 206 8.40 9.37 15.20
CA ASP A 206 8.23 10.40 14.17
C ASP A 206 8.24 9.81 12.74
N VAL A 207 8.18 10.65 11.71
CA VAL A 207 8.24 10.31 10.30
C VAL A 207 9.50 9.48 10.00
N LEU A 208 10.65 9.86 10.56
CA LEU A 208 11.90 9.13 10.36
C LEU A 208 11.82 7.67 10.85
N ARG A 209 11.22 7.41 12.01
CA ARG A 209 11.01 6.05 12.52
C ARG A 209 10.07 5.26 11.63
N ARG A 210 8.93 5.85 11.26
CA ARG A 210 7.95 5.20 10.38
C ARG A 210 8.55 4.81 9.03
N ARG A 211 9.38 5.67 8.43
CA ARG A 211 10.09 5.36 7.19
C ARG A 211 11.22 4.34 7.40
N SER A 212 11.94 4.42 8.52
CA SER A 212 13.00 3.45 8.88
C SER A 212 12.45 2.03 9.04
N ASP A 213 11.25 1.87 9.62
CA ASP A 213 10.57 0.57 9.74
C ASP A 213 10.26 -0.07 8.37
N GLY A 214 10.20 0.73 7.31
CA GLY A 214 10.02 0.30 5.93
C GLY A 214 11.26 -0.34 5.29
N ILE A 215 12.47 -0.07 5.83
CA ILE A 215 13.73 -0.57 5.27
C ILE A 215 13.75 -2.10 5.17
N LYS A 216 13.17 -2.80 6.15
CA LYS A 216 13.11 -4.27 6.18
C LYS A 216 12.47 -4.89 4.93
N TYR A 217 11.51 -4.21 4.31
CA TYR A 217 10.87 -4.69 3.09
C TYR A 217 11.79 -4.57 1.88
N ASN A 218 12.58 -3.49 1.80
CA ASN A 218 13.60 -3.33 0.76
C ASN A 218 14.74 -4.33 0.93
N VAL A 219 15.18 -4.59 2.18
CA VAL A 219 16.18 -5.64 2.49
C VAL A 219 15.71 -6.99 1.96
N LYS A 220 14.50 -7.42 2.36
CA LYS A 220 13.93 -8.69 1.91
C LYS A 220 13.84 -8.78 0.38
N LYS A 221 13.34 -7.73 -0.26
CA LYS A 221 13.22 -7.67 -1.72
C LYS A 221 14.57 -7.85 -2.43
N ILE A 222 15.65 -7.25 -1.90
CA ILE A 222 16.99 -7.39 -2.47
C ILE A 222 17.56 -8.79 -2.22
N GLU A 223 17.31 -9.37 -1.04
CA GLU A 223 17.72 -10.74 -0.72
C GLU A 223 17.07 -11.78 -1.64
N ASP A 224 15.77 -11.63 -1.91
CA ASP A 224 15.04 -12.50 -2.83
C ASP A 224 15.68 -12.46 -4.24
N ILE A 225 16.08 -11.28 -4.71
CA ILE A 225 16.76 -11.11 -6.01
C ILE A 225 18.15 -11.74 -6.02
N VAL A 226 18.93 -11.56 -4.95
CA VAL A 226 20.25 -12.20 -4.81
C VAL A 226 20.12 -13.72 -4.78
N TYR A 227 19.11 -14.24 -4.09
CA TYR A 227 18.83 -15.67 -4.03
C TYR A 227 18.50 -16.24 -5.41
N ILE A 228 17.59 -15.59 -6.14
CA ILE A 228 17.22 -15.98 -7.51
C ILE A 228 18.45 -15.94 -8.44
N SER A 229 19.27 -14.89 -8.33
CA SER A 229 20.50 -14.77 -9.12
C SER A 229 21.46 -15.93 -8.86
N LYS A 230 21.68 -16.32 -7.59
CA LYS A 230 22.59 -17.42 -7.23
C LYS A 230 22.11 -18.78 -7.74
N LEU A 231 20.80 -19.02 -7.72
CA LEU A 231 20.21 -20.26 -8.25
C LEU A 231 20.33 -20.40 -9.77
N THR A 232 20.48 -19.27 -10.47
CA THR A 232 20.45 -19.22 -11.94
C THR A 232 21.86 -19.18 -12.57
N THR A 233 22.91 -18.90 -11.78
CA THR A 233 24.32 -18.92 -12.23
C THR A 233 24.94 -20.32 -12.18
N PRO A 234 25.46 -20.87 -13.29
CA PRO A 234 26.02 -22.22 -13.35
C PRO A 234 27.52 -22.22 -12.96
N GLU A 235 27.83 -22.24 -11.67
CA GLU A 235 29.12 -22.75 -11.17
C GLU A 235 28.83 -24.04 -10.38
N MET A 236 29.28 -25.18 -10.91
CA MET A 236 28.98 -26.51 -10.38
C MET A 236 30.29 -27.29 -10.17
N PRO A 237 30.64 -27.73 -8.94
CA PRO A 237 31.35 -28.98 -8.78
C PRO A 237 30.33 -30.12 -8.85
N LEU A 238 30.62 -31.09 -9.72
CA LEU A 238 29.89 -32.34 -9.88
C LEU A 238 29.74 -33.07 -8.53
N ILE A 239 28.50 -33.30 -8.09
CA ILE A 239 28.18 -34.30 -7.05
C ILE A 239 26.94 -35.09 -7.50
N ASP A 240 27.05 -36.41 -7.36
CA ASP A 240 26.18 -37.46 -7.91
C ASP A 240 24.70 -37.42 -7.46
N PRO A 241 23.76 -37.96 -8.27
CA PRO A 241 22.31 -37.76 -8.08
C PRO A 241 21.66 -38.83 -7.18
N ILE A 242 22.09 -38.99 -5.92
CA ILE A 242 21.46 -39.98 -5.00
C ILE A 242 21.03 -39.42 -3.63
N THR A 243 21.36 -38.18 -3.24
CA THR A 243 21.06 -37.69 -1.87
C THR A 243 20.03 -36.55 -1.76
N MET A 244 19.09 -36.41 -2.70
CA MET A 244 17.97 -35.45 -2.57
C MET A 244 16.61 -36.16 -2.63
N SER A 245 16.34 -37.04 -1.67
CA SER A 245 14.99 -37.40 -1.24
C SER A 245 14.58 -36.50 -0.08
N GLY A 246 14.21 -35.27 -0.40
CA GLY A 246 13.72 -34.30 0.57
C GLY A 246 14.01 -32.88 0.08
N ILE A 247 12.95 -32.07 -0.03
CA ILE A 247 12.93 -30.72 -0.59
C ILE A 247 12.77 -30.73 -2.11
N SER A 248 11.51 -30.77 -2.55
CA SER A 248 11.15 -30.31 -3.88
C SER A 248 11.46 -28.80 -3.98
N PRO A 249 12.21 -28.34 -4.99
CA PRO A 249 12.37 -26.93 -5.25
C PRO A 249 11.02 -26.39 -5.77
N VAL A 250 10.52 -25.33 -5.13
CA VAL A 250 9.45 -24.52 -5.71
C VAL A 250 10.08 -23.79 -6.89
N SER A 251 9.92 -24.38 -8.08
CA SER A 251 10.14 -23.70 -9.35
C SER A 251 9.14 -22.54 -9.45
N GLY A 252 9.58 -21.36 -9.05
CA GLY A 252 8.91 -20.11 -9.34
C GLY A 252 9.13 -19.69 -10.79
N ASP A 253 8.56 -20.44 -11.73
CA ASP A 253 8.20 -19.89 -13.03
C ASP A 253 7.16 -18.79 -12.76
N THR A 254 7.58 -17.53 -12.73
CA THR A 254 6.65 -16.39 -12.83
C THR A 254 6.16 -16.21 -14.26
N SER A 255 5.66 -17.28 -14.87
CA SER A 255 4.46 -17.11 -15.69
C SER A 255 3.35 -16.80 -14.69
N LYS A 256 2.91 -15.53 -14.59
CA LYS A 256 1.68 -15.21 -13.86
C LYS A 256 0.57 -16.03 -14.51
N SER A 257 0.21 -17.17 -13.94
CA SER A 257 -0.95 -17.95 -14.39
C SER A 257 -2.14 -17.02 -14.22
N LYS A 258 -2.69 -16.51 -15.33
CA LYS A 258 -3.83 -15.58 -15.27
C LYS A 258 -4.94 -16.26 -14.46
N SER A 259 -5.33 -15.66 -13.35
CA SER A 259 -6.51 -16.07 -12.60
C SER A 259 -7.75 -15.94 -13.49
N PHE A 260 -8.50 -17.03 -13.59
CA PHE A 260 -9.77 -17.09 -14.31
C PHE A 260 -10.94 -16.72 -13.38
N PRO A 261 -12.03 -16.14 -13.94
CA PRO A 261 -13.25 -15.88 -13.18
C PRO A 261 -13.84 -17.17 -12.63
N THR A 262 -14.58 -17.06 -11.52
CA THR A 262 -15.21 -18.24 -10.91
C THR A 262 -16.23 -18.87 -11.86
N GLU A 263 -16.11 -20.19 -12.08
CA GLU A 263 -17.09 -20.99 -12.81
C GLU A 263 -18.15 -21.52 -11.83
N PHE A 264 -19.42 -21.26 -12.14
CA PHE A 264 -20.55 -21.77 -11.37
C PHE A 264 -20.78 -23.25 -11.66
N LEU A 265 -21.31 -23.97 -10.66
CA LEU A 265 -21.76 -25.34 -10.87
C LEU A 265 -22.85 -25.38 -11.95
N SER A 266 -22.75 -26.32 -12.90
CA SER A 266 -23.63 -26.39 -14.07
C SER A 266 -25.02 -26.98 -13.80
N SER A 267 -25.39 -27.20 -12.53
CA SER A 267 -26.67 -27.79 -12.14
C SER A 267 -27.83 -26.82 -12.39
N ASP A 268 -29.00 -27.37 -12.73
CA ASP A 268 -30.21 -26.56 -12.95
C ASP A 268 -30.61 -25.77 -11.68
N MET A 269 -30.30 -26.33 -10.51
CA MET A 269 -30.51 -25.66 -9.22
C MET A 269 -29.59 -24.46 -9.02
N ALA A 270 -28.32 -24.53 -9.44
CA ALA A 270 -27.38 -23.40 -9.32
C ALA A 270 -27.82 -22.19 -10.17
N ARG A 271 -28.33 -22.45 -11.39
CA ARG A 271 -28.85 -21.39 -12.28
C ARG A 271 -30.05 -20.66 -11.70
N ILE A 272 -30.91 -21.38 -10.99
CA ILE A 272 -32.11 -20.80 -10.37
C ILE A 272 -31.72 -20.06 -9.08
N ILE A 273 -30.94 -20.69 -8.20
CA ILE A 273 -30.61 -20.16 -6.88
C ILE A 273 -29.72 -18.93 -6.97
N THR A 274 -28.83 -18.81 -7.97
CA THR A 274 -27.96 -17.62 -8.08
C THR A 274 -28.78 -16.33 -8.22
N HIS A 275 -29.92 -16.38 -8.92
CA HIS A 275 -30.82 -15.23 -9.13
C HIS A 275 -31.89 -15.10 -8.04
N ILE A 276 -32.37 -16.21 -7.48
CA ILE A 276 -33.39 -16.18 -6.42
C ILE A 276 -32.79 -15.67 -5.10
N GLN A 277 -31.57 -16.08 -4.75
CA GLN A 277 -30.94 -15.69 -3.48
C GLN A 277 -30.89 -14.17 -3.24
N PRO A 278 -30.42 -13.31 -4.17
CA PRO A 278 -30.37 -11.86 -3.93
C PRO A 278 -31.77 -11.25 -3.80
N ALA A 279 -32.77 -11.80 -4.51
CA ALA A 279 -34.16 -11.37 -4.39
C ALA A 279 -34.75 -11.71 -3.00
N ILE A 280 -34.48 -12.91 -2.50
CA ILE A 280 -34.88 -13.31 -1.13
C ILE A 280 -34.17 -12.44 -0.09
N LEU A 281 -32.85 -12.23 -0.25
CA LEU A 281 -32.04 -11.44 0.68
C LEU A 281 -32.58 -10.01 0.80
N LEU A 282 -32.84 -9.34 -0.33
CA LEU A 282 -33.31 -7.96 -0.37
C LEU A 282 -34.77 -7.84 0.09
N SER A 283 -35.62 -8.82 -0.25
CA SER A 283 -37.00 -8.86 0.23
C SER A 283 -37.05 -9.05 1.75
N ALA A 284 -36.28 -10.00 2.28
CA ALA A 284 -36.18 -10.24 3.73
C ALA A 284 -35.64 -9.00 4.47
N TYR A 285 -34.64 -8.33 3.89
CA TYR A 285 -34.13 -7.06 4.42
C TYR A 285 -35.19 -5.96 4.42
N TYR A 286 -35.91 -5.78 3.30
CA TYR A 286 -36.97 -4.78 3.15
C TYR A 286 -38.08 -4.95 4.20
N PHE A 287 -38.58 -6.18 4.40
CA PHE A 287 -39.61 -6.44 5.42
C PHE A 287 -39.12 -6.21 6.86
N ARG A 288 -37.82 -6.32 7.11
CA ARG A 288 -37.20 -6.09 8.42
C ARG A 288 -36.69 -4.66 8.59
N PHE A 289 -36.74 -3.81 7.57
CA PHE A 289 -36.17 -2.46 7.61
C PHE A 289 -36.77 -1.59 8.73
N ASN A 290 -38.09 -1.58 8.88
CA ASN A 290 -38.73 -0.83 9.96
C ASN A 290 -38.32 -1.33 11.36
N ALA A 291 -38.13 -2.64 11.52
CA ALA A 291 -37.62 -3.22 12.76
C ALA A 291 -36.15 -2.85 13.00
N LEU A 292 -35.34 -2.83 11.94
CA LEU A 292 -33.94 -2.41 12.00
C LEU A 292 -33.78 -0.95 12.42
N VAL A 293 -34.67 -0.07 11.94
CA VAL A 293 -34.70 1.34 12.33
C VAL A 293 -35.11 1.51 13.79
N ALA A 294 -36.07 0.71 14.28
CA ALA A 294 -36.57 0.80 15.65
C ALA A 294 -35.62 0.20 16.69
N ASP A 295 -35.05 -0.98 16.42
CA ASP A 295 -34.09 -1.68 17.28
C ASP A 295 -33.02 -2.38 16.43
N PRO A 296 -31.88 -1.71 16.17
CA PRO A 296 -30.84 -2.25 15.31
C PRO A 296 -30.17 -3.50 15.87
N VAL A 297 -29.90 -3.56 17.18
CA VAL A 297 -29.14 -4.65 17.80
C VAL A 297 -29.94 -5.94 17.76
N HIS A 298 -31.19 -5.90 18.24
CA HIS A 298 -32.04 -7.08 18.25
C HIS A 298 -32.33 -7.56 16.82
N THR A 299 -32.62 -6.63 15.90
CA THR A 299 -32.93 -6.99 14.51
C THR A 299 -31.73 -7.64 13.82
N LEU A 300 -30.53 -7.07 13.94
CA LEU A 300 -29.32 -7.62 13.34
C LEU A 300 -28.95 -8.98 13.96
N LEU A 301 -29.03 -9.12 15.28
CA LEU A 301 -28.74 -10.40 15.94
C LEU A 301 -29.66 -11.52 15.42
N HIS A 302 -30.96 -11.25 15.30
CA HIS A 302 -31.93 -12.23 14.79
C HIS A 302 -31.89 -12.43 13.27
N SER A 303 -31.38 -11.48 12.49
CA SER A 303 -31.16 -11.66 11.05
C SER A 303 -29.87 -12.41 10.71
N LEU A 304 -28.92 -12.49 11.65
CA LEU A 304 -27.61 -13.09 11.40
C LEU A 304 -27.68 -14.55 10.95
N LEU A 305 -28.44 -15.39 11.67
CA LEU A 305 -28.59 -16.80 11.34
C LEU A 305 -29.34 -17.01 9.99
N PRO A 306 -30.49 -16.38 9.73
CA PRO A 306 -31.14 -16.43 8.42
C PRO A 306 -30.23 -16.01 7.25
N VAL A 307 -29.46 -14.93 7.41
CA VAL A 307 -28.53 -14.46 6.38
C VAL A 307 -27.39 -15.47 6.18
N ALA A 308 -26.82 -16.00 7.25
CA ALA A 308 -25.78 -17.04 7.16
C ALA A 308 -26.30 -18.30 6.45
N LEU A 309 -27.51 -18.77 6.79
CA LEU A 309 -28.13 -19.91 6.11
C LEU A 309 -28.33 -19.64 4.61
N LEU A 310 -28.81 -18.46 4.25
CA LEU A 310 -29.02 -18.08 2.85
C LEU A 310 -27.70 -18.01 2.08
N GLN A 311 -26.64 -17.50 2.69
CA GLN A 311 -25.29 -17.47 2.11
C GLN A 311 -24.71 -18.88 1.98
N VAL A 312 -24.89 -19.75 2.98
CA VAL A 312 -24.46 -21.15 2.93
C VAL A 312 -25.16 -21.92 1.81
N VAL A 313 -26.47 -21.76 1.66
CA VAL A 313 -27.24 -22.39 0.57
C VAL A 313 -26.72 -21.90 -0.78
N TYR A 314 -26.48 -20.60 -0.93
CA TYR A 314 -25.88 -20.05 -2.15
C TYR A 314 -24.50 -20.66 -2.43
N ALA A 315 -23.60 -20.67 -1.45
CA ALA A 315 -22.24 -21.18 -1.62
C ALA A 315 -22.21 -22.68 -1.97
N VAL A 316 -22.92 -23.51 -1.22
CA VAL A 316 -22.91 -24.97 -1.41
C VAL A 316 -23.53 -25.39 -2.74
N VAL A 317 -24.55 -24.67 -3.21
CA VAL A 317 -25.29 -25.05 -4.43
C VAL A 317 -24.71 -24.41 -5.69
N CYS A 318 -24.22 -23.16 -5.60
CA CYS A 318 -23.83 -22.38 -6.78
C CYS A 318 -22.32 -22.35 -7.00
N LEU A 319 -21.52 -22.42 -5.94
CA LEU A 319 -20.08 -22.15 -5.99
C LEU A 319 -19.24 -23.44 -5.89
N PRO A 320 -18.05 -23.48 -6.52
CA PRO A 320 -17.10 -24.55 -6.31
C PRO A 320 -16.44 -24.40 -4.93
N ALA A 321 -16.34 -25.49 -4.18
CA ALA A 321 -15.65 -25.50 -2.89
C ALA A 321 -14.14 -25.35 -3.10
N ALA A 322 -13.47 -24.56 -2.26
CA ALA A 322 -12.02 -24.40 -2.28
C ALA A 322 -11.31 -25.77 -2.34
N GLY A 323 -10.41 -25.93 -3.32
CA GLY A 323 -9.68 -27.18 -3.56
C GLY A 323 -10.41 -28.25 -4.41
N SER A 324 -11.68 -28.05 -4.79
CA SER A 324 -12.42 -29.04 -5.61
C SER A 324 -11.88 -29.18 -7.06
N ASN A 325 -11.15 -28.18 -7.56
CA ASN A 325 -10.50 -28.22 -8.88
C ASN A 325 -9.21 -29.07 -8.92
N MET A 326 -8.86 -29.76 -7.82
CA MET A 326 -7.83 -30.82 -7.79
C MET A 326 -8.40 -32.25 -7.90
N ALA A 327 -9.67 -32.40 -8.29
CA ALA A 327 -10.23 -33.70 -8.64
C ALA A 327 -9.87 -34.08 -10.08
N LYS A 328 -8.87 -34.97 -10.19
CA LYS A 328 -8.48 -35.79 -11.35
C LYS A 328 -9.47 -35.76 -12.54
N LYS A 329 -8.99 -35.39 -13.74
CA LYS A 329 -9.57 -35.88 -15.00
C LYS A 329 -9.65 -37.41 -14.92
N LEU A 330 -10.83 -37.97 -14.65
CA LEU A 330 -11.04 -39.41 -14.74
C LEU A 330 -10.82 -39.86 -16.18
N LYS A 331 -10.10 -40.97 -16.35
CA LYS A 331 -9.99 -41.65 -17.65
C LYS A 331 -11.38 -42.17 -18.06
N PRO A 332 -11.71 -42.19 -19.37
CA PRO A 332 -13.01 -42.69 -19.82
C PRO A 332 -13.18 -44.18 -19.42
N GLY A 333 -14.20 -44.50 -18.60
CA GLY A 333 -14.59 -45.89 -18.30
C GLY A 333 -14.78 -46.27 -16.83
N GLU A 334 -14.41 -45.43 -15.85
CA GLU A 334 -14.58 -45.74 -14.42
C GLU A 334 -16.00 -45.40 -13.90
N LYS A 335 -16.70 -46.39 -13.31
CA LYS A 335 -18.03 -46.17 -12.71
C LYS A 335 -17.91 -45.43 -11.37
N ARG A 336 -18.59 -44.27 -11.27
CA ARG A 336 -18.72 -43.42 -10.07
C ARG A 336 -19.53 -44.09 -8.94
N LYS A 337 -18.96 -45.03 -8.20
CA LYS A 337 -19.55 -45.46 -6.90
C LYS A 337 -18.53 -45.21 -5.80
N GLY A 338 -18.79 -44.20 -4.96
CA GLY A 338 -17.94 -43.79 -3.82
C GLY A 338 -17.45 -42.34 -3.84
N LEU A 339 -17.51 -41.65 -4.98
CA LEU A 339 -17.06 -40.25 -5.14
C LEU A 339 -18.05 -39.22 -4.55
N GLU A 340 -19.36 -39.50 -4.60
CA GLU A 340 -20.39 -38.55 -4.17
C GLU A 340 -20.31 -38.25 -2.66
N GLY A 341 -20.15 -39.28 -1.81
CA GLY A 341 -20.05 -39.10 -0.36
C GLY A 341 -18.83 -38.29 0.09
N GLY A 342 -17.70 -38.42 -0.63
CA GLY A 342 -16.49 -37.63 -0.39
C GLY A 342 -16.67 -36.16 -0.77
N GLU A 343 -17.39 -35.87 -1.85
CA GLU A 343 -17.70 -34.50 -2.29
C GLU A 343 -18.62 -33.78 -1.29
N TYR A 344 -19.65 -34.47 -0.77
CA TYR A 344 -20.52 -33.91 0.26
C TYR A 344 -19.75 -33.57 1.55
N ASN A 345 -18.92 -34.49 2.04
CA ASN A 345 -18.09 -34.25 3.23
C ASN A 345 -17.11 -33.09 3.03
N HIS A 346 -16.50 -32.98 1.84
CA HIS A 346 -15.64 -31.85 1.49
C HIS A 346 -16.39 -30.53 1.53
N LYS A 347 -17.57 -30.45 0.88
CA LYS A 347 -18.40 -29.23 0.90
C LYS A 347 -18.81 -28.84 2.31
N ILE A 348 -19.17 -29.80 3.17
CA ILE A 348 -19.50 -29.55 4.58
C ILE A 348 -18.28 -28.98 5.31
N PHE A 349 -17.12 -29.61 5.17
CA PHE A 349 -15.87 -29.16 5.79
C PHE A 349 -15.49 -27.75 5.32
N THR A 350 -15.50 -27.49 4.01
CA THR A 350 -15.21 -26.17 3.44
C THR A 350 -16.20 -25.11 3.94
N THR A 351 -17.49 -25.46 4.06
CA THR A 351 -18.51 -24.53 4.59
C THR A 351 -18.23 -24.16 6.04
N ILE A 352 -17.99 -25.16 6.91
CA ILE A 352 -17.69 -24.93 8.32
C ILE A 352 -16.41 -24.10 8.47
N PHE A 353 -15.37 -24.47 7.72
CA PHE A 353 -14.10 -23.75 7.72
C PHE A 353 -14.25 -22.29 7.26
N ALA A 354 -15.00 -22.05 6.17
CA ALA A 354 -15.28 -20.70 5.67
C ALA A 354 -16.12 -19.88 6.67
N LEU A 355 -17.09 -20.47 7.36
CA LEU A 355 -17.86 -19.81 8.42
C LEU A 355 -16.96 -19.41 9.61
N ILE A 356 -16.06 -20.30 10.05
CA ILE A 356 -15.11 -20.01 11.12
C ILE A 356 -14.18 -18.86 10.71
N LEU A 357 -13.59 -18.92 9.52
CA LEU A 357 -12.74 -17.85 9.01
C LEU A 357 -13.51 -16.52 8.94
N THR A 358 -14.73 -16.54 8.41
CA THR A 358 -15.60 -15.36 8.36
C THR A 358 -15.83 -14.77 9.76
N ALA A 359 -16.16 -15.62 10.75
CA ALA A 359 -16.33 -15.18 12.14
C ALA A 359 -15.05 -14.56 12.72
N THR A 360 -13.87 -15.11 12.41
CA THR A 360 -12.58 -14.54 12.87
C THR A 360 -12.24 -13.20 12.23
N THR A 361 -12.83 -12.85 11.08
CA THR A 361 -12.62 -11.53 10.45
C THR A 361 -13.48 -10.42 11.07
N VAL A 362 -14.51 -10.75 11.84
CA VAL A 362 -15.45 -9.74 12.40
C VAL A 362 -14.73 -8.66 13.22
N PRO A 363 -13.77 -8.99 14.12
CA PRO A 363 -13.01 -7.96 14.84
C PRO A 363 -12.19 -7.06 13.92
N ALA A 364 -11.61 -7.61 12.85
CA ALA A 364 -10.83 -6.83 11.89
C ALA A 364 -11.72 -5.87 11.08
N VAL A 365 -12.90 -6.33 10.65
CA VAL A 365 -13.90 -5.47 9.98
C VAL A 365 -14.46 -4.41 10.93
N THR A 366 -14.63 -4.76 12.21
CA THR A 366 -15.04 -3.81 13.26
C THR A 366 -13.99 -2.72 13.46
N ALA A 367 -12.71 -3.10 13.56
CA ALA A 367 -11.61 -2.14 13.64
C ALA A 367 -11.56 -1.25 12.39
N LEU A 368 -11.79 -1.81 11.21
CA LEU A 368 -11.84 -1.04 9.96
C LEU A 368 -12.99 -0.02 9.97
N GLN A 369 -14.20 -0.42 10.38
CA GLN A 369 -15.33 0.52 10.51
C GLN A 369 -15.03 1.64 11.50
N ILE A 370 -14.38 1.34 12.63
CA ILE A 370 -13.96 2.34 13.62
C ILE A 370 -12.93 3.31 13.02
N LEU A 371 -11.95 2.82 12.26
CA LEU A 371 -10.97 3.66 11.57
C LEU A 371 -11.64 4.59 10.53
N PHE A 372 -12.74 4.15 9.92
CA PHE A 372 -13.56 4.96 9.02
C PHE A 372 -14.61 5.85 9.73
N GLY A 373 -14.56 5.95 11.07
CA GLY A 373 -15.38 6.88 11.84
C GLY A 373 -16.57 6.26 12.57
N ALA A 374 -16.68 4.93 12.66
CA ALA A 374 -17.68 4.31 13.53
C ALA A 374 -17.37 4.60 15.02
N PRO A 375 -18.39 4.74 15.88
CA PRO A 375 -18.19 5.01 17.30
C PRO A 375 -17.33 3.96 18.00
N PHE A 376 -16.23 4.40 18.64
CA PHE A 376 -15.29 3.51 19.34
C PHE A 376 -15.76 3.11 20.74
N THR A 377 -16.44 4.01 21.46
CA THR A 377 -16.81 3.83 22.87
C THR A 377 -18.31 3.60 23.07
N THR A 378 -19.15 4.10 22.17
CA THR A 378 -20.61 3.92 22.20
C THR A 378 -21.01 2.97 21.07
N HIS A 379 -22.14 2.28 21.19
CA HIS A 379 -22.70 1.45 20.10
C HIS A 379 -21.78 0.32 19.57
N ILE A 380 -20.89 -0.22 20.41
CA ILE A 380 -19.96 -1.32 20.03
C ILE A 380 -20.73 -2.54 19.50
N GLU A 381 -21.85 -2.91 20.14
CA GLU A 381 -22.72 -4.02 19.70
C GLU A 381 -23.27 -3.79 18.29
N HIS A 382 -23.59 -2.55 17.95
CA HIS A 382 -24.12 -2.17 16.63
C HIS A 382 -23.04 -2.36 15.56
N THR A 383 -21.82 -1.89 15.85
CA THR A 383 -20.65 -2.00 14.96
C THR A 383 -20.23 -3.46 14.78
N LEU A 384 -20.23 -4.26 15.85
CA LEU A 384 -19.93 -5.70 15.79
C LEU A 384 -20.95 -6.46 14.94
N LEU A 385 -22.24 -6.23 15.16
CA LEU A 385 -23.30 -6.89 14.40
C LEU A 385 -23.34 -6.43 12.94
N SER A 386 -23.11 -5.15 12.67
CA SER A 386 -22.93 -4.61 11.31
C SER A 386 -21.75 -5.29 10.60
N SER A 387 -20.59 -5.36 11.27
CA SER A 387 -19.40 -6.02 10.76
C SER A 387 -19.62 -7.50 10.49
N ALA A 388 -20.39 -8.20 11.35
CA ALA A 388 -20.74 -9.60 11.13
C ALA A 388 -21.57 -9.80 9.84
N HIS A 389 -22.52 -8.90 9.55
CA HIS A 389 -23.28 -8.96 8.29
C HIS A 389 -22.40 -8.67 7.08
N ILE A 390 -21.54 -7.66 7.14
CA ILE A 390 -20.61 -7.33 6.05
C ILE A 390 -19.65 -8.50 5.80
N SER A 391 -19.09 -9.11 6.84
CA SER A 391 -18.24 -10.30 6.72
C SER A 391 -19.00 -11.47 6.07
N LEU A 392 -20.25 -11.73 6.46
CA LEU A 392 -21.08 -12.78 5.87
C LEU A 392 -21.44 -12.51 4.40
N LEU A 393 -21.67 -11.26 4.01
CA LEU A 393 -22.00 -10.91 2.63
C LEU A 393 -20.75 -10.89 1.74
N ALA A 394 -19.67 -10.24 2.17
CA ALA A 394 -18.50 -9.99 1.34
C ALA A 394 -17.44 -11.08 1.45
N LEU A 395 -17.14 -11.57 2.66
CA LEU A 395 -15.97 -12.43 2.89
C LEU A 395 -16.30 -13.93 2.87
N PHE A 396 -17.47 -14.34 3.36
CA PHE A 396 -17.83 -15.77 3.39
C PHE A 396 -17.80 -16.45 2.02
N PRO A 397 -18.43 -15.90 0.95
CA PRO A 397 -18.35 -16.50 -0.37
C PRO A 397 -16.92 -16.57 -0.92
N LEU A 398 -16.07 -15.58 -0.63
CA LEU A 398 -14.66 -15.56 -1.02
C LEU A 398 -13.86 -16.65 -0.29
N PHE A 399 -14.03 -16.81 1.02
CA PHE A 399 -13.41 -17.89 1.79
C PHE A 399 -13.86 -19.27 1.30
N TYR A 400 -15.13 -19.41 0.90
CA TYR A 400 -15.64 -20.68 0.40
C TYR A 400 -14.96 -21.12 -0.90
N ILE A 401 -14.67 -20.18 -1.81
CA ILE A 401 -14.12 -20.47 -3.14
C ILE A 401 -12.59 -20.51 -3.14
N HIS A 402 -11.96 -19.50 -2.52
CA HIS A 402 -10.52 -19.29 -2.58
C HIS A 402 -9.78 -19.88 -1.38
N GLY A 403 -10.48 -20.20 -0.29
CA GLY A 403 -9.85 -20.61 0.95
C GLY A 403 -8.93 -19.51 1.48
N VAL A 404 -7.68 -19.86 1.78
CA VAL A 404 -6.65 -18.97 2.33
C VAL A 404 -5.47 -18.74 1.36
N ASP A 405 -5.70 -18.85 0.05
CA ASP A 405 -4.68 -18.62 -0.97
C ASP A 405 -4.25 -17.14 -1.01
N SER A 406 -3.01 -16.86 -0.59
CA SER A 406 -2.47 -15.50 -0.46
C SER A 406 -2.44 -14.73 -1.77
N VAL A 407 -2.23 -15.41 -2.90
CA VAL A 407 -2.18 -14.77 -4.22
C VAL A 407 -3.57 -14.30 -4.62
N ARG A 408 -4.60 -15.14 -4.41
CA ARG A 408 -5.99 -14.79 -4.70
C ARG A 408 -6.50 -13.67 -3.80
N TRP A 409 -6.18 -13.72 -2.51
CA TRP A 409 -6.52 -12.64 -1.57
C TRP A 409 -5.83 -11.33 -1.93
N LEU A 410 -4.58 -11.36 -2.40
CA LEU A 410 -3.89 -10.16 -2.90
C LEU A 410 -4.54 -9.60 -4.17
N GLU A 411 -4.96 -10.46 -5.12
CA GLU A 411 -5.68 -10.01 -6.32
C GLU A 411 -7.03 -9.36 -5.97
N VAL A 412 -7.78 -9.94 -5.03
CA VAL A 412 -9.04 -9.37 -4.54
C VAL A 412 -8.79 -8.02 -3.84
N ALA A 413 -7.79 -7.95 -2.95
CA ALA A 413 -7.46 -6.73 -2.21
C ALA A 413 -6.91 -5.60 -3.11
N SER A 414 -6.20 -5.94 -4.19
CA SER A 414 -5.66 -4.99 -5.17
C SER A 414 -6.65 -4.61 -6.27
N LEU A 415 -7.89 -5.10 -6.21
CA LEU A 415 -8.92 -4.93 -7.26
C LEU A 415 -8.50 -5.46 -8.64
N TYR A 416 -7.48 -6.32 -8.70
CA TYR A 416 -6.95 -6.91 -9.93
C TYR A 416 -7.55 -8.29 -10.24
N ALA A 417 -8.41 -8.80 -9.34
CA ALA A 417 -9.17 -10.02 -9.56
C ALA A 417 -10.06 -9.91 -10.82
N PRO A 418 -10.22 -10.99 -11.59
CA PRO A 418 -11.18 -11.01 -12.70
C PRO A 418 -12.58 -10.76 -12.15
N ILE A 419 -13.32 -9.86 -12.81
CA ILE A 419 -14.69 -9.54 -12.44
C ILE A 419 -15.54 -10.81 -12.57
N ASP A 420 -16.14 -11.22 -11.46
CA ASP A 420 -17.15 -12.26 -11.40
C ASP A 420 -18.24 -11.87 -10.39
N GLU A 421 -19.29 -12.69 -10.28
CA GLU A 421 -20.42 -12.44 -9.37
C GLU A 421 -19.98 -12.30 -7.91
N VAL A 422 -18.95 -13.03 -7.49
CA VAL A 422 -18.55 -13.13 -6.08
C VAL A 422 -17.67 -11.95 -5.69
N PHE A 423 -16.67 -11.64 -6.53
CA PHE A 423 -15.86 -10.44 -6.40
C PHE A 423 -16.72 -9.18 -6.54
N GLY A 424 -17.62 -9.13 -7.53
CA GLY A 424 -18.57 -8.04 -7.72
C GLY A 424 -19.47 -7.83 -6.50
N ALA A 425 -20.00 -8.92 -5.91
CA ALA A 425 -20.81 -8.84 -4.71
C ALA A 425 -20.02 -8.35 -3.49
N ALA A 426 -18.78 -8.82 -3.30
CA ALA A 426 -17.92 -8.38 -2.20
C ALA A 426 -17.53 -6.91 -2.33
N PHE A 427 -17.09 -6.49 -3.52
CA PHE A 427 -16.76 -5.10 -3.82
C PHE A 427 -17.99 -4.19 -3.69
N GLY A 428 -19.13 -4.60 -4.26
CA GLY A 428 -20.39 -3.87 -4.15
C GLY A 428 -20.86 -3.74 -2.71
N CYS A 429 -20.73 -4.78 -1.89
CA CYS A 429 -21.03 -4.73 -0.46
C CYS A 429 -20.16 -3.69 0.27
N ALA A 430 -18.85 -3.68 0.01
CA ALA A 430 -17.91 -2.75 0.63
C ALA A 430 -18.17 -1.30 0.19
N LEU A 431 -18.31 -1.07 -1.13
CA LEU A 431 -18.61 0.25 -1.69
C LEU A 431 -19.99 0.75 -1.23
N GLY A 432 -20.98 -0.13 -1.19
CA GLY A 432 -22.32 0.18 -0.70
C GLY A 432 -22.33 0.55 0.77
N ALA A 433 -21.59 -0.19 1.62
CA ALA A 433 -21.41 0.16 3.03
C ALA A 433 -20.76 1.54 3.20
N TRP A 434 -19.74 1.85 2.40
CA TRP A 434 -19.06 3.15 2.41
C TRP A 434 -19.99 4.29 1.97
N LEU A 435 -20.72 4.12 0.85
CA LEU A 435 -21.73 5.10 0.41
C LEU A 435 -22.87 5.26 1.43
N GLY A 436 -23.22 4.18 2.13
CA GLY A 436 -24.19 4.19 3.22
C GLY A 436 -23.74 5.01 4.43
N ALA A 437 -22.47 5.38 4.57
CA ALA A 437 -22.01 6.30 5.60
C ALA A 437 -22.28 7.78 5.25
N VAL A 438 -22.44 8.11 3.96
CA VAL A 438 -22.62 9.50 3.49
C VAL A 438 -23.86 10.20 4.09
N PRO A 439 -25.03 9.54 4.24
CA PRO A 439 -26.20 10.17 4.87
C PRO A 439 -26.04 10.50 6.35
N ILE A 440 -25.03 9.97 7.05
CA ILE A 440 -24.87 10.15 8.50
C ILE A 440 -24.45 11.61 8.84
N PRO A 441 -23.40 12.19 8.22
CA PRO A 441 -23.04 13.60 8.44
C PRO A 441 -24.03 14.64 7.92
N LEU A 442 -24.95 14.25 7.02
CA LEU A 442 -25.96 15.14 6.44
C LEU A 442 -27.08 15.50 7.43
N ASP A 443 -27.21 14.73 8.51
CA ASP A 443 -28.05 14.97 9.69
C ASP A 443 -29.45 15.54 9.37
N TRP A 444 -30.30 14.71 8.75
CA TRP A 444 -31.69 15.08 8.42
C TRP A 444 -32.68 14.80 9.57
N ASP A 445 -32.18 14.61 10.80
CA ASP A 445 -32.94 14.27 12.00
C ASP A 445 -33.89 13.07 11.81
N ARG A 446 -33.47 12.04 11.05
CA ARG A 446 -34.28 10.83 10.82
C ARG A 446 -33.72 9.61 11.54
N GLU A 447 -34.63 8.81 12.10
CA GLU A 447 -34.29 7.54 12.78
C GLU A 447 -33.51 6.58 11.89
N TRP A 448 -33.79 6.54 10.58
CA TRP A 448 -33.09 5.67 9.65
C TRP A 448 -31.65 6.09 9.35
N GLN A 449 -31.23 7.32 9.70
CA GLN A 449 -29.85 7.81 9.55
C GLN A 449 -28.92 7.35 10.68
N LYS A 450 -29.47 6.80 11.78
CA LYS A 450 -28.67 6.41 12.94
C LYS A 450 -27.75 5.23 12.61
N TRP A 451 -26.57 5.23 13.22
CA TRP A 451 -25.63 4.11 13.11
C TRP A 451 -26.26 2.81 13.65
N PRO A 452 -26.17 1.66 12.93
CA PRO A 452 -25.46 1.38 11.68
C PRO A 452 -26.41 1.24 10.47
N VAL A 453 -27.64 1.74 10.56
CA VAL A 453 -28.77 1.39 9.68
C VAL A 453 -28.47 1.69 8.21
N THR A 454 -27.97 2.88 7.89
CA THR A 454 -27.66 3.30 6.52
C THR A 454 -26.49 2.51 5.91
N VAL A 455 -25.48 2.20 6.71
CA VAL A 455 -24.31 1.41 6.30
C VAL A 455 -24.71 -0.03 5.99
N VAL A 456 -25.54 -0.64 6.84
CA VAL A 456 -26.08 -1.98 6.57
C VAL A 456 -26.99 -1.95 5.34
N THR A 457 -27.83 -0.92 5.18
CA THR A 457 -28.69 -0.76 3.99
C THR A 457 -27.84 -0.70 2.72
N GLY A 458 -26.80 0.12 2.74
CA GLY A 458 -25.84 0.24 1.65
C GLY A 458 -25.11 -1.07 1.38
N ALA A 459 -24.70 -1.82 2.40
CA ALA A 459 -24.04 -3.12 2.27
C ALA A 459 -24.93 -4.15 1.55
N PHE A 460 -26.19 -4.29 1.97
CA PHE A 460 -27.14 -5.23 1.36
C PHE A 460 -27.50 -4.83 -0.08
N GLY A 461 -27.79 -3.55 -0.32
CA GLY A 461 -28.09 -3.05 -1.66
C GLY A 461 -26.88 -3.18 -2.59
N GLY A 462 -25.71 -2.78 -2.11
CA GLY A 462 -24.44 -2.87 -2.83
C GLY A 462 -24.04 -4.30 -3.15
N TYR A 463 -24.23 -5.25 -2.23
CA TYR A 463 -24.00 -6.68 -2.47
C TYR A 463 -24.83 -7.17 -3.66
N VAL A 464 -26.14 -6.86 -3.69
CA VAL A 464 -27.04 -7.32 -4.75
C VAL A 464 -26.68 -6.68 -6.09
N VAL A 465 -26.50 -5.36 -6.12
CA VAL A 465 -26.10 -4.63 -7.34
C VAL A 465 -24.75 -5.13 -7.85
N GLY A 466 -23.77 -5.27 -6.98
CA GLY A 466 -22.44 -5.77 -7.31
C GLY A 466 -22.47 -7.20 -7.85
N LYS A 467 -23.30 -8.08 -7.28
CA LYS A 467 -23.51 -9.45 -7.77
C LYS A 467 -24.07 -9.46 -9.20
N PHE A 468 -25.09 -8.64 -9.48
CA PHE A 468 -25.68 -8.53 -10.82
C PHE A 468 -24.69 -7.98 -11.85
N ILE A 469 -23.94 -6.94 -11.49
CA ILE A 469 -22.92 -6.34 -12.36
C ILE A 469 -21.79 -7.34 -12.64
N GLY A 470 -21.32 -8.06 -11.62
CA GLY A 470 -20.28 -9.09 -11.75
C GLY A 470 -20.70 -10.30 -12.58
N GLY A 471 -21.99 -10.64 -12.57
CA GLY A 471 -22.58 -11.70 -13.39
C GLY A 471 -22.92 -11.29 -14.82
N PHE A 472 -22.88 -9.98 -15.13
CA PHE A 472 -23.19 -9.49 -16.46
C PHE A 472 -22.12 -9.95 -17.48
N ALA A 473 -22.57 -10.64 -18.54
CA ALA A 473 -21.69 -11.28 -19.51
C ALA A 473 -20.68 -10.32 -20.19
N GLY A 474 -21.01 -9.02 -20.29
CA GLY A 474 -20.11 -8.01 -20.87
C GLY A 474 -18.97 -7.53 -19.96
N LEU A 475 -19.05 -7.82 -18.66
CA LEU A 475 -18.05 -7.44 -17.64
C LEU A 475 -17.32 -8.65 -17.05
N ARG A 476 -17.96 -9.83 -17.05
CA ARG A 476 -17.39 -11.06 -16.52
C ARG A 476 -16.04 -11.38 -17.17
N GLY A 477 -15.01 -11.58 -16.36
CA GLY A 477 -13.64 -11.91 -16.76
C GLY A 477 -12.75 -10.71 -17.10
N LYS A 478 -13.30 -9.48 -17.19
CA LYS A 478 -12.48 -8.26 -17.33
C LYS A 478 -11.78 -7.94 -16.00
N ARG A 479 -10.68 -7.20 -16.04
CA ARG A 479 -9.97 -6.70 -14.85
C ARG A 479 -10.13 -5.19 -14.77
N ILE A 480 -10.11 -4.65 -13.56
CA ILE A 480 -10.08 -3.20 -13.34
C ILE A 480 -8.62 -2.77 -13.52
N GLU A 481 -8.34 -2.06 -14.61
CA GLU A 481 -7.05 -1.42 -14.85
C GLU A 481 -7.14 -0.01 -14.28
N LEU A 482 -6.50 0.21 -13.13
CA LEU A 482 -6.29 1.55 -12.57
C LEU A 482 -5.02 2.09 -13.23
N GLU A 483 -5.19 2.97 -14.21
CA GLU A 483 -4.08 3.67 -14.89
C GLU A 483 -3.28 4.57 -13.94
#